data_AF-A0A1A0JZQ8-F1
#
_entry.id   AF-A0A1A0JZQ8-F1
#
_cell.length_a   1.000
_cell.length_b   1.000
_cell.length_c   1.000
_cell.angle_alpha   90.00
_cell.angle_beta   90.00
_cell.angle_gamma   90.00
#
_symmetry.space_group_name_H-M   'P 1'
#
loop_
_entity.id
_entity.type
_entity.pdbx_description
1 polymer ?
#
loop_
_entity_poly.entity_id
_entity_poly.type
_entity_poly.pdbx_seq_one_letter_code
_entity_poly.pdbx_strand_id
1 'polypeptide(L)'
;MAAAITAEDVAQWQGSHATDTLEVIVEPIVSMIESWKGKPQADWPPQWRLGAIMLIARVDRRRMSPSGVETISEMGPVYVSRRDPEVAQLLELGEWKKPVVL
;
A
#
# COMPACT_ATOMS: atom_id res chain seq x y z
N MET A 1 -0.94 -15.61 -14.22
CA MET A 1 -0.23 -14.35 -14.46
C MET A 1 -1.10 -13.22 -13.95
N ALA A 2 -0.66 -12.51 -12.92
CA ALA A 2 -1.35 -11.30 -12.47
C ALA A 2 -1.13 -10.17 -13.50
N ALA A 3 -2.18 -9.39 -13.80
CA ALA A 3 -2.06 -8.18 -14.63
C ALA A 3 -1.14 -7.15 -13.94
N ALA A 4 -0.47 -6.31 -14.73
CA ALA A 4 0.33 -5.19 -14.23
C ALA A 4 -0.52 -4.26 -13.33
N ILE A 5 0.07 -3.67 -12.29
CA ILE A 5 -0.63 -2.64 -11.50
C ILE A 5 -0.53 -1.34 -12.29
N THR A 6 -1.66 -0.65 -12.45
CA THR A 6 -1.77 0.62 -13.16
C THR A 6 -2.18 1.74 -12.20
N ALA A 7 -1.97 3.00 -12.61
CA ALA A 7 -2.51 4.14 -11.88
C ALA A 7 -4.04 4.08 -11.79
N GLU A 8 -4.72 3.58 -12.81
CA GLU A 8 -6.18 3.41 -12.79
C GLU A 8 -6.63 2.44 -11.70
N ASP A 9 -5.93 1.32 -11.50
CA ASP A 9 -6.24 0.37 -10.41
C ASP A 9 -6.21 1.05 -9.03
N VAL A 10 -5.25 1.96 -8.83
CA VAL A 10 -5.05 2.65 -7.55
C VAL A 10 -6.03 3.80 -7.38
N ALA A 11 -6.32 4.54 -8.46
CA ALA A 11 -7.32 5.60 -8.46
C ALA A 11 -8.71 5.05 -8.17
N GLN A 12 -9.07 3.93 -8.80
CA GLN A 12 -10.31 3.23 -8.52
C GLN A 12 -10.42 2.86 -7.03
N TRP A 13 -9.34 2.34 -6.42
CA TRP A 13 -9.30 2.05 -4.98
C TRP A 13 -9.51 3.30 -4.12
N GLN A 14 -8.94 4.43 -4.52
CA GLN A 14 -9.08 5.70 -3.81
C GLN A 14 -10.46 6.36 -3.99
N GLY A 15 -11.26 5.91 -4.97
CA GLY A 15 -12.50 6.57 -5.37
C GLY A 15 -12.23 7.86 -6.16
N SER A 16 -11.13 7.91 -6.90
CA SER A 16 -10.65 9.07 -7.65
C SER A 16 -10.30 8.69 -9.10
N HIS A 17 -9.70 9.63 -9.83
CA HIS A 17 -9.18 9.40 -11.18
C HIS A 17 -7.65 9.26 -11.18
N ALA A 18 -7.12 8.53 -12.15
CA ALA A 18 -5.67 8.42 -12.32
C ALA A 18 -5.03 9.79 -12.56
N THR A 19 -3.84 9.98 -12.01
CA THR A 19 -3.06 11.20 -12.20
C THR A 19 -1.63 10.83 -12.56
N ASP A 20 -0.94 11.72 -13.28
CA ASP A 20 0.48 11.58 -13.62
C ASP A 20 1.34 11.37 -12.36
N THR A 21 0.92 11.98 -11.24
CA THR A 21 1.61 11.86 -9.95
C THR A 21 1.45 10.48 -9.30
N LEU A 22 0.43 9.73 -9.69
CA LEU A 22 0.20 8.35 -9.24
C LEU A 22 1.05 7.38 -10.07
N GLU A 23 1.19 7.63 -11.38
CA GLU A 23 2.01 6.82 -12.28
C GLU A 23 3.47 6.76 -11.82
N VAL A 24 4.05 7.89 -11.41
CA VAL A 24 5.42 7.95 -10.87
C VAL A 24 5.60 7.24 -9.51
N ILE A 25 4.51 6.87 -8.82
CA ILE A 25 4.57 6.10 -7.56
C ILE A 25 4.45 4.60 -7.83
N VAL A 26 3.66 4.19 -8.83
CA VAL A 26 3.35 2.77 -9.09
C VAL A 26 4.63 1.97 -9.34
N GLU A 27 5.46 2.39 -10.30
CA GLU A 27 6.66 1.63 -10.69
C GLU A 27 7.68 1.47 -9.54
N PRO A 28 8.08 2.53 -8.81
CA PRO A 28 8.99 2.37 -7.67
C PRO A 28 8.45 1.45 -6.57
N ILE A 29 7.15 1.48 -6.29
CA ILE A 29 6.55 0.60 -5.28
C ILE A 29 6.49 -0.85 -5.77
N VAL A 30 6.17 -1.08 -7.04
CA VAL A 30 6.21 -2.44 -7.62
C VAL A 30 7.63 -3.00 -7.58
N SER A 31 8.62 -2.24 -8.04
CA SER A 31 10.03 -2.64 -8.01
C SER A 31 10.52 -2.95 -6.60
N MET A 32 10.14 -2.13 -5.62
CA MET A 32 10.44 -2.37 -4.21
C MET A 32 9.85 -3.71 -3.71
N ILE A 33 8.62 -4.06 -4.10
CA ILE A 33 7.98 -5.31 -3.71
C ILE A 33 8.61 -6.51 -4.43
N GLU A 34 8.98 -6.39 -5.71
CA GLU A 34 9.70 -7.44 -6.44
C GLU A 34 11.05 -7.75 -5.78
N SER A 35 11.81 -6.69 -5.44
CA SER A 35 13.07 -6.78 -4.71
C SER A 35 12.88 -7.49 -3.36
N TRP A 36 11.78 -7.21 -2.66
CA TRP A 36 11.48 -7.84 -1.38
C TRP A 36 11.04 -9.30 -1.50
N LYS A 37 10.20 -9.64 -2.47
CA LYS A 37 9.60 -10.98 -2.59
C LYS A 37 10.38 -11.94 -3.50
N GLY A 38 11.36 -11.43 -4.24
CA GLY A 38 12.17 -12.21 -5.18
C GLY A 38 11.37 -12.81 -6.34
N LYS A 39 10.21 -12.20 -6.66
CA LYS A 39 9.29 -12.68 -7.70
C LYS A 39 8.78 -11.52 -8.53
N PRO A 40 8.72 -11.66 -9.86
CA PRO A 40 8.14 -10.64 -10.72
C PRO A 40 6.65 -10.51 -10.43
N GLN A 41 6.10 -9.33 -10.71
CA GLN A 41 4.70 -8.98 -10.46
C GLN A 41 3.71 -10.00 -11.05
N ALA A 42 4.06 -10.56 -12.20
CA ALA A 42 3.23 -11.53 -12.90
C ALA A 42 2.99 -12.83 -12.10
N ASP A 43 3.89 -13.14 -11.16
CA ASP A 43 3.86 -14.35 -10.30
C ASP A 43 3.35 -14.05 -8.88
N TRP A 44 2.91 -12.82 -8.62
CA TRP A 44 2.39 -12.45 -7.32
C TRP A 44 1.05 -13.14 -7.04
N PRO A 45 0.86 -13.69 -5.84
CA PRO A 45 -0.45 -14.15 -5.42
C PRO A 45 -1.40 -12.95 -5.22
N PRO A 46 -2.73 -13.16 -5.29
CA PRO A 46 -3.71 -12.08 -5.26
C PRO A 46 -3.59 -11.15 -4.04
N GLN A 47 -3.25 -11.67 -2.87
CA GLN A 47 -3.09 -10.87 -1.66
C GLN A 47 -1.92 -9.88 -1.75
N TRP A 48 -0.85 -10.23 -2.47
CA TRP A 48 0.27 -9.31 -2.67
C TRP A 48 -0.11 -8.18 -3.62
N ARG A 49 -0.86 -8.46 -4.68
CA ARG A 49 -1.38 -7.42 -5.58
C ARG A 49 -2.28 -6.44 -4.83
N LEU A 50 -3.22 -6.95 -4.02
CA LEU A 50 -4.10 -6.09 -3.23
C LEU A 50 -3.32 -5.25 -2.21
N GLY A 51 -2.40 -5.87 -1.46
CA GLY A 51 -1.53 -5.15 -0.53
C GLY A 51 -0.71 -4.06 -1.21
N ALA A 52 -0.25 -4.29 -2.44
CA ALA A 52 0.48 -3.32 -3.24
C ALA A 52 -0.39 -2.11 -3.63
N ILE A 53 -1.61 -2.34 -4.11
CA ILE A 53 -2.58 -1.26 -4.44
C ILE A 53 -2.85 -0.38 -3.21
N MET A 54 -3.09 -1.01 -2.06
CA MET A 54 -3.30 -0.27 -0.81
C MET A 54 -2.06 0.52 -0.39
N LEU A 55 -0.85 0.02 -0.67
CA LEU A 55 0.39 0.67 -0.30
C LEU A 55 0.57 1.95 -1.09
N ILE A 56 0.39 1.85 -2.41
CA ILE A 56 0.50 2.96 -3.34
C ILE A 56 -0.51 4.03 -2.96
N ALA A 57 -1.77 3.66 -2.71
CA ALA A 57 -2.81 4.60 -2.30
C ALA A 57 -2.47 5.35 -1.01
N ARG A 58 -1.83 4.68 -0.05
CA ARG A 58 -1.38 5.28 1.21
C ARG A 58 -0.20 6.23 1.01
N VAL A 59 0.79 5.84 0.21
CA VAL A 59 1.95 6.69 -0.11
C VAL A 59 1.49 7.96 -0.80
N ASP A 60 0.57 7.83 -1.76
CA ASP A 60 -0.01 8.96 -2.47
C ASP A 60 -0.75 9.93 -1.52
N ARG A 61 -1.57 9.43 -0.59
CA ARG A 61 -2.23 10.26 0.44
C ARG A 61 -1.26 10.96 1.39
N ARG A 62 -0.13 10.32 1.74
CA ARG A 62 0.90 10.94 2.59
C ARG A 62 1.58 12.12 1.92
N ARG A 63 1.70 12.13 0.59
CA ARG A 63 2.17 13.31 -0.15
C ARG A 63 1.31 14.53 0.14
N MET A 64 0.01 14.33 0.38
CA MET A 64 -0.94 15.40 0.71
C MET A 64 -0.97 15.78 2.20
N SER A 65 -0.38 14.96 3.09
CA SER A 65 -0.24 15.23 4.54
C SER A 65 1.15 14.77 5.04
N PRO A 66 2.22 15.55 4.76
CA PRO A 66 3.60 15.10 4.98
C PRO A 66 3.98 14.84 6.44
N SER A 67 3.34 15.53 7.39
CA SER A 67 3.56 15.33 8.83
C SER A 67 2.89 14.07 9.38
N GLY A 68 1.99 13.43 8.61
CA GLY A 68 1.19 12.29 9.08
C GLY A 68 0.19 12.65 10.18
N VAL A 69 0.01 13.94 10.48
CA VAL A 69 -0.92 14.48 11.47
C VAL A 69 -2.11 15.08 10.73
N GLU A 70 -3.31 14.56 11.02
CA GLU A 70 -4.54 15.29 10.73
C GLU A 70 -4.74 16.33 11.85
N THR A 71 -4.67 17.60 11.49
CA THR A 71 -4.92 18.70 12.43
C THR A 71 -6.43 18.84 12.62
N ILE A 72 -6.96 18.39 13.76
CA ILE A 72 -8.32 18.76 14.20
C ILE A 72 -8.17 19.86 15.25
N SER A 73 -8.60 21.07 14.92
CA SER A 73 -8.61 22.19 15.86
C SER A 73 -9.80 22.10 16.82
N GLU A 74 -9.50 22.03 18.12
CA GLU A 74 -10.19 22.64 19.30
C GLU A 74 -10.23 21.77 20.56
N MET A 75 -10.01 20.44 20.50
CA MET A 75 -10.24 19.55 21.67
C MET A 75 -9.01 18.69 22.08
N GLY A 76 -7.80 19.25 22.01
CA GLY A 76 -6.58 18.62 22.53
C GLY A 76 -5.99 17.49 21.65
N PRO A 77 -4.76 17.04 21.91
CA PRO A 77 -4.09 16.03 21.08
C PRO A 77 -4.74 14.64 21.29
N VAL A 78 -5.41 14.14 20.26
CA VAL A 78 -5.84 12.73 20.19
C VAL A 78 -4.72 11.92 19.55
N TYR A 79 -4.09 11.05 20.34
CA TYR A 79 -3.15 10.06 19.81
C TYR A 79 -3.92 8.90 19.17
N VAL A 80 -4.07 8.92 17.84
CA VAL A 80 -4.55 7.76 17.07
C VAL A 80 -3.34 6.95 16.59
N SER A 81 -3.19 5.69 17.01
CA SER A 81 -2.15 4.83 16.45
C SER A 81 -2.48 4.48 14.99
N ARG A 82 -1.77 5.05 14.01
CA ARG A 82 -1.85 4.61 12.60
C ARG A 82 -0.86 3.45 12.39
N ARG A 83 -1.32 2.19 12.43
CA ARG A 83 -0.48 0.98 12.25
C ARG A 83 -0.63 0.45 10.82
N ASP A 84 0.48 0.41 10.05
CA ASP A 84 0.51 -0.06 8.65
C ASP A 84 1.87 -0.74 8.26
N PRO A 85 2.12 -2.00 8.66
CA PRO A 85 3.42 -2.68 8.42
C PRO A 85 3.75 -3.12 6.96
N GLU A 86 3.50 -2.25 5.95
CA GLU A 86 3.56 -2.39 4.46
C GLU A 86 2.94 -3.61 3.73
N VAL A 87 1.66 -3.60 3.35
CA VAL A 87 0.52 -2.86 3.93
C VAL A 87 0.05 -3.65 5.09
N ALA A 88 0.97 -3.70 6.05
CA ALA A 88 1.06 -4.81 6.91
C ALA A 88 1.47 -5.99 5.92
N GLN A 89 2.74 -6.44 5.89
CA GLN A 89 3.50 -7.42 5.05
C GLN A 89 3.07 -7.81 3.60
N LEU A 90 2.08 -7.14 3.01
CA LEU A 90 1.26 -7.57 1.88
C LEU A 90 0.24 -8.66 2.27
N LEU A 91 -0.46 -8.29 3.34
CA LEU A 91 -1.71 -8.75 3.94
C LEU A 91 -1.83 -10.12 4.61
N GLU A 92 -0.77 -10.91 4.75
CA GLU A 92 -0.70 -12.00 5.75
C GLU A 92 -0.76 -11.58 7.27
N LEU A 93 -1.50 -10.54 7.70
CA LEU A 93 -1.34 -9.70 8.95
C LEU A 93 -1.26 -10.30 10.35
N GLY A 94 -0.27 -9.85 11.14
CA GLY A 94 -0.24 -10.01 12.61
C GLY A 94 1.11 -10.52 13.09
N GLU A 95 1.29 -11.73 13.58
CA GLU A 95 0.79 -12.93 12.91
C GLU A 95 1.00 -12.96 11.39
N TRP A 96 2.00 -12.25 10.84
CA TRP A 96 2.52 -12.32 9.46
C TRP A 96 2.90 -13.71 8.91
N LYS A 97 2.27 -14.73 9.47
CA LYS A 97 2.91 -15.91 10.00
C LYS A 97 2.24 -17.08 9.34
N LYS A 98 3.08 -17.86 8.67
CA LYS A 98 2.85 -19.28 8.50
C LYS A 98 3.57 -20.03 9.63
N PRO A 99 2.85 -20.76 10.50
CA PRO A 99 3.43 -21.88 11.25
C PRO A 99 2.54 -23.14 11.30
N VAL A 100 3.03 -24.26 11.84
CA VAL A 100 3.53 -25.46 11.12
C VAL A 100 2.61 -26.64 11.51
N VAL A 101 2.52 -27.68 10.69
CA VAL A 101 1.78 -28.92 10.98
C VAL A 101 2.47 -29.71 12.11
N LEU A 102 1.70 -30.33 13.02
CA LEU A 102 2.09 -31.52 13.80
C LEU A 102 1.55 -32.76 13.11
#